data_AF-A0A1B6LYN8-F1
#
_entry.id   AF-A0A1B6LYN8-F1
#
_cell.length_a   1.000
_cell.length_b   1.000
_cell.length_c   1.000
_cell.angle_alpha   90.00
_cell.angle_beta   90.00
_cell.angle_gamma   90.00
#
_symmetry.space_group_name_H-M   'P 1'
#
loop_
_entity.id
_entity.type
_entity.pdbx_description
1 polymer ?
#
loop_
_entity_poly.entity_id
_entity_poly.type
_entity_poly.pdbx_seq_one_letter_code
_entity_poly.pdbx_strand_id
1 'polypeptide(L)'
;DFRLPKNKYIRITKDENFRLDEHYLSNMPTKAEKACSYDLDDCDIAWLRIVNGERASMGLQPVREDQLERVIEELEIRCWDKVQTIVKQEEGLGIEFDENVICDVCRSPDSEEGNEMVFCDCCNICVHQACYGITAIPAGS
;
A
#
# COMPACT_ATOMS: atom_id res chain seq x y z
N ASP A 1 -5.62 31.01 5.86
CA ASP A 1 -6.51 31.70 4.91
C ASP A 1 -5.91 31.86 3.53
N PHE A 2 -6.26 30.97 2.60
CA PHE A 2 -5.94 31.14 1.17
C PHE A 2 -7.06 31.95 0.49
N ARG A 3 -6.70 32.95 -0.32
CA ARG A 3 -7.64 33.68 -1.18
C ARG A 3 -7.09 33.70 -2.60
N LEU A 4 -7.85 33.13 -3.52
CA LEU A 4 -7.51 33.16 -4.94
C LEU A 4 -7.62 34.61 -5.47
N PRO A 5 -6.61 35.12 -6.19
CA PRO A 5 -6.73 36.41 -6.87
C PRO A 5 -7.92 36.37 -7.84
N LYS A 6 -8.79 37.39 -7.79
CA LYS A 6 -10.06 37.42 -8.53
C LYS A 6 -9.94 37.28 -10.06
N ASN A 7 -8.75 37.49 -10.61
CA ASN A 7 -8.47 37.50 -12.06
C ASN A 7 -7.51 36.38 -12.49
N LYS A 8 -7.34 35.33 -11.69
CA LYS A 8 -6.46 34.20 -12.04
C LYS A 8 -7.19 32.87 -11.93
N TYR A 9 -6.93 31.98 -12.89
CA TYR A 9 -7.39 30.59 -12.83
C TYR A 9 -6.38 29.72 -12.08
N ILE A 10 -6.86 28.71 -11.36
CA ILE A 10 -5.99 27.76 -10.66
C ILE A 10 -5.48 26.72 -11.65
N ARG A 11 -4.17 26.46 -11.63
CA ARG A 11 -3.52 25.33 -12.31
C ARG A 11 -2.79 24.49 -11.27
N ILE A 12 -2.75 23.17 -11.47
CA ILE A 12 -1.99 22.23 -10.63
C ILE A 12 -0.64 21.84 -11.24
N THR A 13 -0.47 22.04 -12.54
CA THR A 13 0.75 21.71 -13.30
C THR A 13 1.20 22.92 -14.13
N LYS A 14 2.51 23.01 -14.39
CA LYS A 14 3.09 23.96 -15.35
C LYS A 14 3.27 23.27 -16.70
N ASP A 15 2.18 23.17 -17.45
CA ASP A 15 2.18 22.69 -18.82
C ASP A 15 2.48 23.83 -19.82
N GLU A 16 2.53 23.50 -21.12
CA GLU A 16 2.79 24.46 -22.21
C GLU A 16 1.75 25.59 -22.29
N ASN A 17 0.57 25.40 -21.69
CA ASN A 17 -0.49 26.41 -21.65
C ASN A 17 -0.43 27.27 -20.38
N PHE A 18 0.59 27.11 -19.51
CA PHE A 18 0.71 27.87 -18.28
C PHE A 18 1.18 29.31 -18.53
N ARG A 19 0.37 30.29 -18.14
CA ARG A 19 0.65 31.72 -18.25
C ARG A 19 0.62 32.39 -16.87
N LEU A 20 1.74 33.01 -16.46
CA LEU A 20 1.91 33.54 -15.09
C LEU A 20 0.95 34.72 -14.78
N ASP A 21 0.57 35.48 -15.80
CA ASP A 21 -0.38 36.58 -15.77
C ASP A 21 -1.82 36.09 -15.54
N GLU A 22 -2.20 34.97 -16.15
CA GLU A 22 -3.57 34.42 -16.13
C GLU A 22 -3.77 33.31 -15.09
N HIS A 23 -2.70 32.63 -14.66
CA HIS A 23 -2.76 31.44 -13.82
C HIS A 23 -2.07 31.61 -12.47
N TYR A 24 -2.66 31.00 -11.44
CA TYR A 24 -2.06 30.77 -10.13
C TYR A 24 -1.72 29.28 -10.02
N LEU A 25 -0.44 28.95 -9.81
CA LEU A 25 -0.03 27.58 -9.55
C LEU A 25 -0.37 27.20 -8.12
N SER A 26 -1.25 26.21 -7.97
CA SER A 26 -1.63 25.66 -6.69
C SER A 26 -0.48 24.88 -6.06
N ASN A 27 -0.28 25.06 -4.77
CA ASN A 27 0.60 24.18 -3.98
C ASN A 27 -0.14 22.93 -3.46
N MET A 28 -1.39 22.71 -3.86
CA MET A 28 -2.17 21.53 -3.48
C MET A 28 -1.47 20.20 -3.84
N PRO A 29 -0.86 20.02 -5.04
CA PRO A 29 -0.16 18.79 -5.37
C PRO A 29 1.00 18.50 -4.41
N THR A 30 1.86 19.49 -4.16
CA THR A 30 2.99 19.35 -3.22
C THR A 30 2.56 19.13 -1.77
N LYS A 31 1.35 19.59 -1.39
CA LYS A 31 0.77 19.30 -0.09
C LYS A 31 0.21 17.88 -0.02
N ALA A 32 -0.42 17.42 -1.10
CA ALA A 32 -0.93 16.06 -1.22
C ALA A 32 0.20 15.02 -1.22
N GLU A 33 1.30 15.27 -1.93
CA GLU A 33 2.52 14.44 -1.93
C GLU A 33 3.19 14.32 -0.54
N LYS A 34 2.87 15.23 0.38
CA LYS A 34 3.39 15.21 1.77
C LYS A 34 2.37 14.71 2.78
N ALA A 35 1.15 14.44 2.34
CA ALA A 35 0.14 13.84 3.20
C ALA A 35 0.42 12.34 3.29
N CYS A 36 0.14 11.77 4.46
CA CYS A 36 0.13 10.32 4.61
C CYS A 36 -1.03 9.76 3.79
N SER A 37 -0.75 8.71 3.02
CA SER A 37 -1.71 8.06 2.12
C SER A 37 -2.52 6.98 2.84
N TYR A 38 -2.01 6.44 3.95
CA TYR A 38 -2.70 5.45 4.76
C TYR A 38 -3.71 6.13 5.67
N ASP A 39 -4.97 5.68 5.61
CA ASP A 39 -6.07 6.16 6.43
C ASP A 39 -6.53 5.00 7.31
N LEU A 40 -6.60 5.21 8.62
CA LEU A 40 -6.93 4.14 9.57
C LEU A 40 -8.39 3.75 9.43
N ASP A 41 -8.66 2.45 9.32
CA ASP A 41 -10.02 1.93 9.32
C ASP A 41 -10.53 1.66 10.75
N ASP A 42 -11.78 1.20 10.87
CA ASP A 42 -12.39 0.90 12.18
C ASP A 42 -11.63 -0.18 12.96
N CYS A 43 -11.00 -1.13 12.26
CA CYS A 43 -10.20 -2.19 12.86
C CYS A 43 -8.90 -1.63 13.43
N ASP A 44 -8.19 -0.79 12.66
CA ASP A 44 -6.97 -0.12 13.08
C ASP A 44 -7.20 0.77 14.30
N ILE A 45 -8.30 1.53 14.29
CA ILE A 45 -8.69 2.39 15.40
C ILE A 45 -9.01 1.56 16.65
N ALA A 46 -9.73 0.45 16.50
CA ALA A 46 -10.02 -0.45 17.61
C ALA A 46 -8.74 -1.06 18.20
N TRP A 47 -7.82 -1.51 17.35
CA TRP A 47 -6.52 -2.04 17.76
C TRP A 47 -5.67 -0.99 18.47
N LEU A 48 -5.57 0.22 17.92
CA LEU A 48 -4.81 1.33 18.49
C LEU A 48 -5.31 1.69 19.91
N ARG A 49 -6.63 1.63 20.13
CA ARG A 49 -7.22 1.85 21.47
C ARG A 49 -6.77 0.80 22.48
N ILE A 50 -6.74 -0.48 22.09
CA ILE A 50 -6.30 -1.57 22.97
C ILE A 50 -4.83 -1.37 23.32
N VAL A 51 -3.98 -1.18 22.30
CA VAL A 51 -2.53 -0.97 22.48
C VAL A 51 -2.24 0.23 23.37
N ASN A 52 -2.95 1.35 23.16
CA ASN A 52 -2.76 2.53 24.01
C ASN A 52 -3.23 2.32 25.44
N GLY A 53 -4.26 1.51 25.67
CA GLY A 53 -4.67 1.08 27.01
C GLY A 53 -3.57 0.28 27.73
N GLU A 54 -2.96 -0.68 27.04
CA GLU A 54 -1.83 -1.46 27.56
C GLU A 54 -0.62 -0.56 27.85
N ARG A 55 -0.28 0.33 26.92
CA ARG A 55 0.80 1.31 27.09
C ARG A 55 0.58 2.19 28.31
N ALA A 56 -0.64 2.68 28.53
CA ALA A 56 -0.98 3.47 29.70
C ALA A 56 -0.80 2.68 31.01
N SER A 57 -1.15 1.39 31.03
CA SER A 57 -0.93 0.52 32.19
C SER A 57 0.56 0.36 32.54
N MET A 58 1.44 0.50 31.56
CA MET A 58 2.90 0.48 31.71
C MET A 58 3.52 1.87 31.92
N GLY A 59 2.71 2.93 32.02
CA GLY A 59 3.19 4.32 32.15
C GLY A 59 3.79 4.90 30.87
N LEU A 60 3.54 4.29 29.71
CA LEU A 60 4.01 4.75 28.41
C LEU A 60 3.04 5.75 27.79
N GLN A 61 3.58 6.63 26.94
CA GLN A 61 2.78 7.59 26.18
C GLN A 61 1.97 6.90 25.07
N PRO A 62 0.76 7.39 24.76
CA PRO A 62 -0.06 6.84 23.68
C PRO A 62 0.57 7.11 22.31
N VAL A 63 0.37 6.18 21.38
CA VAL A 63 0.60 6.35 19.96
C VAL A 63 -0.59 7.10 19.37
N ARG A 64 -0.33 8.17 18.63
CA ARG A 64 -1.39 8.93 17.93
C ARG A 64 -1.73 8.27 16.60
N GLU A 65 -2.93 8.56 16.09
CA GLU A 65 -3.41 8.10 14.78
C GLU A 65 -2.41 8.47 13.66
N ASP A 66 -1.98 9.73 13.59
CA ASP A 66 -1.00 10.21 12.60
C ASP A 66 0.37 9.53 12.70
N GLN A 67 0.72 8.96 13.86
CA GLN A 67 1.94 8.19 14.01
C GLN A 67 1.78 6.78 13.48
N LEU A 68 0.62 6.16 13.73
CA LEU A 68 0.31 4.83 13.22
C LEU A 68 0.20 4.84 11.70
N GLU A 69 -0.57 5.78 11.14
CA GLU A 69 -0.72 5.97 9.69
C GLU A 69 0.63 6.02 8.98
N ARG A 70 1.50 6.92 9.46
CA ARG A 70 2.84 7.10 8.88
C ARG A 70 3.73 5.88 9.01
N VAL A 71 3.59 5.11 10.08
CA VAL A 71 4.35 3.87 10.25
C VAL A 71 3.85 2.82 9.27
N ILE A 72 2.53 2.69 9.11
CA ILE A 72 1.96 1.70 8.18
C ILE A 72 2.30 2.08 6.73
N GLU A 73 2.14 3.34 6.33
CA GLU A 73 2.54 3.81 4.99
C GLU A 73 4.01 3.48 4.68
N GLU A 74 4.92 3.75 5.62
CA GLU A 74 6.34 3.41 5.46
C GLU A 74 6.58 1.90 5.35
N LEU A 75 5.79 1.07 6.04
CA LEU A 75 5.86 -0.38 5.92
C LEU A 75 5.36 -0.85 4.56
N GLU A 76 4.27 -0.29 4.05
CA GLU A 76 3.71 -0.61 2.73
C GLU A 76 4.68 -0.25 1.61
N ILE A 77 5.24 0.97 1.63
CA ILE A 77 6.22 1.42 0.64
C ILE A 77 7.42 0.46 0.61
N ARG A 78 7.96 0.10 1.78
CA ARG A 78 9.11 -0.82 1.86
C ARG A 78 8.76 -2.24 1.43
N CYS A 79 7.55 -2.70 1.72
CA CYS A 79 7.06 -3.99 1.28
C CYS A 79 6.99 -4.02 -0.25
N TRP A 80 6.37 -2.99 -0.83
CA TRP A 80 6.26 -2.84 -2.28
C TRP A 80 7.64 -2.76 -2.94
N ASP A 81 8.56 -1.91 -2.46
CA ASP A 81 9.91 -1.80 -3.02
C ASP A 81 10.66 -3.13 -3.00
N LYS A 82 10.53 -3.90 -1.91
CA LYS A 82 11.14 -5.23 -1.81
C LYS A 82 10.52 -6.21 -2.78
N VAL A 83 9.18 -6.27 -2.85
CA VAL A 83 8.47 -7.13 -3.81
C VAL A 83 8.91 -6.78 -5.23
N GLN A 84 8.91 -5.50 -5.60
CA GLN A 84 9.35 -5.06 -6.92
C GLN A 84 10.82 -5.37 -7.20
N THR A 85 11.69 -5.32 -6.19
CA THR A 85 13.10 -5.71 -6.32
C THR A 85 13.23 -7.21 -6.56
N ILE A 86 12.48 -8.03 -5.82
CA ILE A 86 12.44 -9.49 -6.00
C ILE A 86 11.93 -9.81 -7.42
N VAL A 87 10.78 -9.26 -7.81
CA VAL A 87 10.19 -9.43 -9.15
C VAL A 87 11.22 -9.11 -10.24
N LYS A 88 11.90 -7.95 -10.15
CA LYS A 88 12.90 -7.53 -11.16
C LYS A 88 14.19 -8.35 -11.14
N GLN A 89 14.59 -8.90 -10.00
CA GLN A 89 15.74 -9.81 -9.92
C GLN A 89 15.40 -11.22 -10.40
N GLU A 90 14.15 -11.64 -10.27
CA GLU A 90 13.63 -12.96 -10.64
C GLU A 90 12.88 -12.98 -11.99
N GLU A 91 12.87 -11.87 -12.73
CA GLU A 91 12.37 -11.72 -14.12
C GLU A 91 13.03 -12.68 -15.15
N GLY A 92 13.82 -13.66 -14.70
CA GLY A 92 14.35 -14.76 -15.49
C GLY A 92 14.31 -16.15 -14.83
N LEU A 93 13.64 -16.34 -13.69
CA LEU A 93 13.61 -17.63 -12.98
C LEU A 93 12.22 -18.21 -12.70
N GLY A 94 11.12 -17.47 -12.91
CA GLY A 94 9.74 -17.99 -12.87
C GLY A 94 9.49 -18.96 -11.71
N ILE A 95 9.07 -18.45 -10.55
CA ILE A 95 8.80 -19.30 -9.36
C ILE A 95 7.80 -20.44 -9.64
N GLU A 96 7.01 -20.38 -10.70
CA GLU A 96 6.16 -21.48 -11.17
C GLU A 96 6.92 -22.78 -11.50
N PHE A 97 8.24 -22.71 -11.73
CA PHE A 97 9.09 -23.86 -12.03
C PHE A 97 9.94 -24.34 -10.84
N ASP A 98 9.86 -23.67 -9.68
CA ASP A 98 10.60 -24.09 -8.49
C ASP A 98 9.76 -25.09 -7.65
N GLU A 99 10.23 -26.34 -7.59
CA GLU A 99 9.59 -27.43 -6.84
C GLU A 99 9.61 -27.21 -5.32
N ASN A 100 10.36 -26.22 -4.83
CA ASN A 100 10.46 -25.85 -3.42
C ASN A 100 9.55 -24.69 -3.01
N VAL A 101 8.66 -24.23 -3.90
CA VAL A 101 7.72 -23.15 -3.57
C VAL A 101 6.71 -23.59 -2.52
N ILE A 102 6.48 -22.69 -1.56
CA ILE A 102 5.52 -22.84 -0.48
C ILE A 102 4.55 -21.67 -0.48
N CYS A 103 3.37 -21.86 0.09
CA CYS A 103 2.43 -20.77 0.28
C CYS A 103 3.00 -19.69 1.22
N ASP A 104 3.01 -18.43 0.80
CA ASP A 104 3.57 -17.30 1.57
C ASP A 104 2.78 -16.98 2.85
N VAL A 105 1.52 -17.45 2.93
CA VAL A 105 0.66 -17.27 4.11
C VAL A 105 0.87 -18.38 5.15
N CYS A 106 0.69 -19.64 4.77
CA CYS A 106 0.74 -20.76 5.72
C CYS A 106 2.08 -21.49 5.77
N ARG A 107 3.01 -21.16 4.86
CA ARG A 107 4.33 -21.80 4.70
C ARG A 107 4.29 -23.30 4.40
N SER A 108 3.16 -23.81 3.91
CA SER A 108 2.99 -25.21 3.51
C SER A 108 3.24 -25.39 2.00
N PRO A 109 3.89 -26.47 1.55
CA PRO A 109 3.99 -26.86 0.14
C PRO A 109 2.76 -27.62 -0.37
N ASP A 110 1.87 -28.05 0.52
CA ASP A 110 0.78 -28.97 0.19
C ASP A 110 -0.39 -28.24 -0.46
N SER A 111 -0.80 -28.69 -1.65
CA SER A 111 -2.03 -28.25 -2.33
C SER A 111 -3.13 -29.31 -2.25
N GLU A 112 -4.38 -28.86 -2.17
CA GLU A 112 -5.55 -29.73 -2.09
C GLU A 112 -6.53 -29.44 -3.26
N GLU A 113 -7.35 -30.43 -3.63
CA GLU A 113 -8.38 -30.26 -4.64
C GLU A 113 -9.38 -29.16 -4.23
N GLY A 114 -9.51 -28.11 -5.05
CA GLY A 114 -10.32 -26.93 -4.72
C GLY A 114 -9.63 -25.88 -3.85
N ASN A 115 -8.38 -26.09 -3.46
CA ASN A 115 -7.53 -25.12 -2.76
C ASN A 115 -6.10 -25.11 -3.36
N GLU A 116 -6.05 -24.94 -4.68
CA GLU A 116 -4.80 -24.95 -5.44
C GLU A 116 -3.90 -23.75 -5.08
N MET A 117 -2.61 -23.91 -5.33
CA MET A 117 -1.66 -22.80 -5.28
C MET A 117 -1.85 -21.87 -6.48
N VAL A 118 -1.92 -20.58 -6.21
CA VAL A 118 -2.09 -19.50 -7.19
C VAL A 118 -0.89 -18.58 -7.14
N PHE A 119 -0.35 -18.29 -8.32
CA PHE A 119 0.76 -17.37 -8.52
C PHE A 119 0.22 -16.03 -9.02
N CYS A 120 0.69 -14.94 -8.43
CA CYS A 120 0.33 -13.59 -8.88
C CYS A 120 1.50 -12.96 -9.63
N ASP A 121 1.37 -12.74 -10.93
CA ASP A 121 2.44 -12.16 -11.77
C ASP A 121 2.83 -10.73 -11.37
N CYS A 122 1.90 -9.96 -10.82
CA CYS A 122 2.16 -8.59 -10.39
C CYS A 122 2.92 -8.51 -9.06
N CYS A 123 2.72 -9.51 -8.20
CA CYS A 123 3.26 -9.54 -6.84
C CYS A 123 4.40 -10.55 -6.69
N ASN A 124 4.58 -11.46 -7.65
CA ASN A 124 5.51 -12.59 -7.59
C ASN A 124 5.44 -13.35 -6.25
N ILE A 125 4.21 -13.65 -5.82
CA ILE A 125 3.92 -14.45 -4.61
C ILE A 125 3.17 -15.72 -4.99
N CYS A 126 3.30 -16.76 -4.15
CA CYS A 126 2.56 -18.00 -4.27
C CYS A 126 1.70 -18.21 -3.03
N VAL A 127 0.39 -18.40 -3.23
CA VAL A 127 -0.56 -18.56 -2.12
C VAL A 127 -1.61 -19.60 -2.43
N HIS A 128 -2.10 -20.31 -1.42
CA HIS A 128 -3.34 -21.08 -1.58
C HIS A 128 -4.53 -20.15 -1.78
N GLN A 129 -5.49 -20.57 -2.60
CA GLN A 129 -6.73 -19.84 -2.83
C GLN A 129 -7.41 -19.42 -1.52
N ALA A 130 -7.62 -20.37 -0.60
CA ALA A 130 -8.26 -20.10 0.68
C ALA A 130 -7.41 -19.23 1.61
N CYS A 131 -6.08 -19.36 1.56
CA CYS A 131 -5.18 -18.54 2.37
C CYS A 131 -5.21 -17.06 1.98
N TYR A 132 -5.49 -16.76 0.72
CA TYR A 132 -5.57 -15.39 0.20
C TYR A 132 -7.01 -14.93 -0.09
N GLY A 133 -8.01 -15.76 0.23
CA GLY A 133 -9.42 -15.43 0.04
C GLY A 133 -9.89 -15.38 -1.42
N ILE A 134 -9.20 -16.09 -2.32
CA ILE A 134 -9.54 -16.15 -3.74
C ILE A 134 -10.74 -17.08 -3.91
N THR A 135 -11.87 -16.52 -4.35
CA THR A 135 -13.12 -17.28 -4.57
C THR A 135 -13.26 -17.82 -5.98
N ALA A 136 -12.60 -17.20 -6.95
CA ALA A 136 -12.51 -17.68 -8.33
C ALA A 136 -11.26 -17.09 -8.99
N ILE A 137 -10.54 -17.91 -9.75
CA ILE A 137 -9.44 -17.45 -10.59
C ILE A 137 -10.05 -16.88 -11.88
N PRO A 138 -9.75 -15.62 -12.27
CA PRO A 138 -10.20 -15.06 -13.54
C PRO A 138 -9.68 -15.90 -14.71
N ALA A 139 -10.45 -16.00 -15.80
CA ALA A 139 -9.92 -16.54 -17.05
C ALA A 139 -8.70 -15.68 -17.45
N GLY A 140 -7.53 -16.32 -17.60
CA GLY A 140 -6.25 -15.65 -17.82
C GLY A 140 -6.27 -14.68 -19.01
N SER A 141 -5.37 -13.70 -18.96
CA SER A 141 -5.11 -12.76 -20.07
C SER A 141 -4.22 -13.38 -21.14
#